data_AF-A0A4W6DD48-F1
#
_entry.id   AF-A0A4W6DD48-F1
#
_cell.length_a   1.000
_cell.length_b   1.000
_cell.length_c   1.000
_cell.angle_alpha   90.00
_cell.angle_beta   90.00
_cell.angle_gamma   90.00
#
_symmetry.space_group_name_H-M   'P 1'
#
loop_
_entity.id
_entity.type
_entity.pdbx_description
1 polymer ?
#
loop_
_entity_poly.entity_id
_entity_poly.type
_entity_poly.pdbx_seq_one_letter_code
_entity_poly.pdbx_strand_id
1 'polypeptide(L)'
;MVLYETRARYFLVGSNQAQTKHRVLKIDRTEPKDLVIIDDKHVYNQQEVRELLGRLDLGNRTKIGQKGSSGLSRAVSAFGMVGFVRFLEGYYIVLITKRRKMADIGGHSIYKIEDTSMIYIPNDSVRVTHPDEARYVRIFQNVDLSSNFYFSYSYDLSHSLQYNLTLLQRPYELWLSAASSAEEEVHTRSKQDSFDIFEDEGLPTQGDTCGTGSC
;
A
#
# COMPACT_ATOMS: atom_id res chain seq x y z
N MET A 1 -4.41 -6.96 13.82
CA MET A 1 -4.78 -7.80 12.66
C MET A 1 -5.00 -9.22 13.14
N VAL A 2 -5.88 -9.99 12.49
CA VAL A 2 -6.16 -11.38 12.88
C VAL A 2 -6.19 -12.26 11.64
N LEU A 3 -5.51 -13.40 11.69
CA LEU A 3 -5.54 -14.43 10.67
C LEU A 3 -6.59 -15.49 11.05
N TYR A 4 -7.52 -15.73 10.14
CA TYR A 4 -8.48 -16.82 10.21
C TYR A 4 -8.16 -17.87 9.16
N GLU A 5 -8.40 -19.12 9.50
CA GLU A 5 -8.11 -20.28 8.70
C GLU A 5 -9.40 -21.01 8.32
N THR A 6 -9.48 -21.40 7.06
CA THR A 6 -10.39 -22.45 6.59
C THR A 6 -9.59 -23.50 5.82
N ARG A 7 -10.27 -24.58 5.43
CA ARG A 7 -9.65 -25.65 4.63
C ARG A 7 -9.05 -25.16 3.31
N ALA A 8 -9.70 -24.20 2.64
CA ALA A 8 -9.29 -23.75 1.31
C ALA A 8 -8.55 -22.41 1.33
N ARG A 9 -8.77 -21.56 2.34
CA ARG A 9 -8.27 -20.18 2.32
C ARG A 9 -7.85 -19.70 3.70
N TYR A 10 -6.90 -18.78 3.71
CA TYR A 10 -6.62 -17.91 4.84
C TYR A 10 -7.30 -16.56 4.63
N PHE A 11 -7.84 -15.99 5.70
CA PHE A 11 -8.46 -14.67 5.71
C PHE A 11 -7.74 -13.79 6.73
N LEU A 12 -7.08 -12.76 6.26
CA LEU A 12 -6.37 -11.81 7.09
C LEU A 12 -7.22 -10.55 7.25
N VAL A 13 -7.72 -10.33 8.46
CA VAL A 13 -8.53 -9.16 8.80
C VAL A 13 -7.64 -8.09 9.42
N GLY A 14 -7.37 -7.06 8.63
CA GLY A 14 -6.71 -5.83 9.07
C GLY A 14 -7.73 -4.88 9.71
N SER A 15 -7.32 -4.14 10.74
CA SER A 15 -8.13 -3.10 11.37
C SER A 15 -7.30 -1.84 11.55
N ASN A 16 -7.95 -0.68 11.51
CA ASN A 16 -7.31 0.57 11.93
C ASN A 16 -7.15 0.63 13.46
N GLN A 17 -6.42 1.65 13.94
CA GLN A 17 -6.17 1.85 15.38
C GLN A 17 -7.47 2.05 16.19
N ALA A 18 -8.48 2.70 15.60
CA ALA A 18 -9.78 2.92 16.22
C ALA A 18 -10.73 1.71 16.12
N GLN A 19 -10.34 0.62 15.43
CA GLN A 19 -11.17 -0.57 15.18
C GLN A 19 -12.55 -0.28 14.55
N THR A 20 -12.64 0.78 13.75
CA THR A 20 -13.86 1.19 13.06
C THR A 20 -13.90 0.76 11.60
N LYS A 21 -12.71 0.62 10.99
CA LYS A 21 -12.54 0.26 9.57
C LYS A 21 -11.70 -0.99 9.48
N HIS A 22 -12.20 -1.95 8.73
CA HIS A 22 -11.57 -3.23 8.52
C HIS A 22 -11.41 -3.53 7.03
N ARG A 23 -10.36 -4.27 6.69
CA ARG A 23 -10.13 -4.78 5.33
C ARG A 23 -9.76 -6.25 5.41
N VAL A 24 -10.16 -7.02 4.41
CA VAL A 24 -9.95 -8.47 4.40
C VAL A 24 -9.09 -8.85 3.19
N LEU A 25 -7.98 -9.51 3.48
CA LEU A 25 -7.13 -10.11 2.47
C LEU A 25 -7.39 -11.62 2.45
N LYS A 26 -7.62 -12.18 1.26
CA LYS A 26 -7.87 -13.61 1.06
C LYS A 26 -6.64 -14.23 0.44
N ILE A 27 -6.18 -15.34 1.01
CA ILE A 27 -5.01 -16.08 0.53
C ILE A 27 -5.48 -17.49 0.21
N ASP A 28 -5.23 -17.96 -1.01
CA ASP A 28 -5.58 -19.32 -1.40
C ASP A 28 -4.59 -20.34 -0.82
N ARG A 29 -5.11 -21.50 -0.40
CA ARG A 29 -4.33 -22.64 0.14
C ARG A 29 -4.39 -23.87 -0.78
N THR A 30 -5.19 -23.81 -1.84
CA THR A 30 -5.41 -24.95 -2.73
C THR A 30 -4.31 -25.08 -3.78
N GLU A 31 -3.61 -23.98 -4.08
CA GLU A 31 -2.49 -23.98 -5.00
C GLU A 31 -1.18 -24.30 -4.26
N PRO A 32 -0.46 -25.36 -4.66
CA PRO A 32 0.77 -25.78 -3.95
C PRO A 32 1.98 -24.91 -4.31
N LYS A 33 2.01 -24.35 -5.53
CA LYS A 33 3.20 -23.69 -6.09
C LYS A 33 3.06 -22.20 -6.29
N ASP A 34 1.85 -21.66 -6.28
CA ASP A 34 1.61 -20.25 -6.57
C ASP A 34 0.91 -19.59 -5.39
N LEU A 35 1.30 -18.35 -5.11
CA LEU A 35 0.73 -17.57 -4.02
C LEU A 35 -0.33 -16.62 -4.57
N VAL A 36 -1.59 -17.01 -4.43
CA VAL A 36 -2.74 -16.20 -4.87
C VAL A 36 -3.29 -15.40 -3.70
N ILE A 37 -3.13 -14.08 -3.79
CA ILE A 37 -3.63 -13.12 -2.81
C ILE A 37 -4.68 -12.24 -3.47
N ILE A 38 -5.85 -12.15 -2.84
CA ILE A 38 -6.98 -11.38 -3.35
C ILE A 38 -7.39 -10.37 -2.28
N ASP A 39 -7.28 -9.09 -2.64
CA ASP A 39 -7.78 -7.95 -1.87
C ASP A 39 -9.14 -7.54 -2.46
N ASP A 40 -10.20 -7.60 -1.64
CA ASP A 40 -11.54 -7.20 -2.06
C ASP A 40 -11.72 -5.68 -2.14
N LYS A 41 -10.71 -4.91 -1.69
CA LYS A 41 -10.70 -3.43 -1.65
C LYS A 41 -11.87 -2.82 -0.89
N HIS A 42 -12.64 -3.63 -0.16
CA HIS A 42 -13.82 -3.20 0.55
C HIS A 42 -13.44 -2.80 1.98
N VAL A 43 -14.01 -1.68 2.45
CA VAL A 43 -13.80 -1.21 3.82
C VAL A 43 -15.03 -1.58 4.62
N TYR A 44 -14.89 -2.61 5.46
CA TYR A 44 -15.94 -3.13 6.31
C TYR A 44 -16.00 -2.37 7.63
N ASN A 45 -17.22 -2.23 8.16
CA ASN A 45 -17.43 -1.87 9.55
C ASN A 45 -17.36 -3.11 10.48
N GLN A 46 -17.40 -2.88 11.79
CA GLN A 46 -17.26 -3.96 12.78
C GLN A 46 -18.38 -5.02 12.69
N GLN A 47 -19.61 -4.60 12.42
CA GLN A 47 -20.76 -5.50 12.30
C GLN A 47 -20.68 -6.34 11.02
N GLU A 48 -20.36 -5.71 9.90
CA GLU A 48 -20.19 -6.37 8.60
C GLU A 48 -19.08 -7.43 8.63
N VAL A 49 -17.94 -7.14 9.29
CA VAL A 49 -16.89 -8.16 9.48
C VAL A 49 -17.40 -9.33 10.29
N ARG A 50 -18.15 -9.08 11.38
CA ARG A 50 -18.70 -10.15 12.21
C ARG A 50 -19.67 -11.02 11.41
N GLU A 51 -20.54 -10.40 10.61
CA GLU A 51 -21.47 -11.10 9.72
C GLU A 51 -20.73 -11.89 8.62
N LEU A 52 -19.69 -11.30 8.02
CA LEU A 52 -18.84 -11.97 7.04
C LEU A 52 -18.16 -13.21 7.62
N LEU A 53 -17.53 -13.08 8.79
CA LEU A 53 -16.87 -14.21 9.48
C LEU A 53 -17.90 -15.28 9.88
N GLY A 54 -19.09 -14.87 10.34
CA GLY A 54 -20.18 -15.81 10.65
C GLY A 54 -20.67 -16.58 9.42
N ARG A 55 -20.84 -15.90 8.28
CA ARG A 55 -21.18 -16.53 6.99
C ARG A 55 -20.09 -17.50 6.53
N LEU A 56 -18.81 -17.13 6.69
CA LEU A 56 -17.69 -18.00 6.36
C LEU A 56 -17.62 -19.23 7.26
N ASP A 57 -17.88 -19.08 8.56
CA ASP A 57 -17.92 -20.23 9.48
C ASP A 57 -19.04 -21.21 9.09
N LEU A 58 -20.26 -20.70 8.88
CA LEU A 58 -21.40 -21.52 8.48
C LEU A 58 -21.21 -22.22 7.13
N GLY A 59 -20.66 -21.49 6.14
CA GLY A 59 -20.44 -22.03 4.79
C GLY A 59 -19.33 -23.10 4.72
N ASN A 60 -18.36 -23.08 5.65
CA ASN A 60 -17.26 -24.04 5.68
C ASN A 60 -17.50 -25.22 6.64
N ARG A 61 -18.57 -25.22 7.44
CA ARG A 61 -18.98 -26.37 8.26
C ARG A 61 -19.62 -27.42 7.36
N THR A 62 -18.92 -28.52 7.07
CA THR A 62 -19.54 -29.66 6.40
C THR A 62 -20.48 -30.38 7.38
N LYS A 63 -21.79 -30.33 7.09
CA LYS A 63 -22.94 -31.08 7.65
C LYS A 63 -22.84 -31.64 9.08
N ILE A 64 -23.89 -31.33 9.86
CA ILE A 64 -24.23 -31.86 11.19
C ILE A 64 -23.85 -33.34 11.32
N GLY A 65 -22.79 -33.64 12.10
CA GLY A 65 -22.42 -35.02 12.43
C GLY A 65 -20.92 -35.29 12.58
N GLN A 66 -20.04 -34.56 11.89
CA GLN A 66 -18.59 -34.74 12.05
C GLN A 66 -18.00 -33.70 13.01
N LYS A 67 -17.70 -34.13 14.24
CA LYS A 67 -16.98 -33.40 15.31
C LYS A 67 -15.53 -32.98 14.95
N GLY A 68 -15.19 -32.85 13.66
CA GLY A 68 -13.82 -32.56 13.19
C GLY A 68 -13.71 -31.57 12.04
N SER A 69 -14.81 -31.14 11.40
CA SER A 69 -14.74 -30.11 10.34
C SER A 69 -14.71 -28.72 10.96
N SER A 70 -13.51 -28.24 11.28
CA SER A 70 -13.25 -26.82 11.60
C SER A 70 -13.81 -25.96 10.47
N GLY A 71 -14.87 -25.20 10.73
CA GLY A 71 -15.43 -24.22 9.78
C GLY A 71 -14.45 -23.08 9.56
N LEU A 72 -14.65 -21.98 10.26
CA LEU A 72 -13.68 -20.89 10.34
C LEU A 72 -13.01 -20.94 11.72
N SER A 73 -11.69 -21.14 11.74
CA SER A 73 -10.92 -21.08 12.99
C SER A 73 -10.09 -19.79 13.03
N ARG A 74 -9.90 -19.25 14.24
CA ARG A 74 -8.98 -18.13 14.45
C ARG A 74 -7.58 -18.72 14.65
N ALA A 75 -6.69 -18.53 13.68
CA ALA A 75 -5.35 -19.10 13.71
C ALA A 75 -4.43 -18.26 14.62
N VAL A 76 -4.19 -17.00 14.27
CA VAL A 76 -3.18 -16.16 14.94
C VAL A 76 -3.64 -14.70 15.01
N SER A 77 -3.34 -14.04 16.13
CA SER A 77 -3.45 -12.59 16.26
C SER A 77 -2.08 -11.98 16.00
N ALA A 78 -2.01 -11.00 15.11
CA ALA A 78 -0.75 -10.40 14.68
C ALA A 78 -0.83 -8.86 14.68
N PHE A 79 0.32 -8.24 14.93
CA PHE A 79 0.51 -6.79 14.85
C PHE A 79 0.90 -6.32 13.44
N GLY A 80 1.44 -7.22 12.62
CA GLY A 80 1.82 -6.92 11.25
C GLY A 80 2.18 -8.20 10.49
N MET A 81 2.26 -8.09 9.17
CA MET A 81 2.77 -9.11 8.28
C MET A 81 4.12 -8.62 7.76
N VAL A 82 5.16 -9.43 7.89
CA VAL A 82 6.48 -9.11 7.34
C VAL A 82 6.49 -9.41 5.85
N GLY A 83 5.94 -10.57 5.46
CA GLY A 83 5.83 -10.97 4.07
C GLY A 83 5.66 -12.47 3.91
N PHE A 84 5.99 -12.95 2.71
CA PHE A 84 5.89 -14.33 2.30
C PHE A 84 7.27 -14.86 1.90
N VAL A 85 7.57 -16.09 2.29
CA VAL A 85 8.83 -16.76 1.94
C VAL A 85 8.49 -18.12 1.33
N ARG A 86 9.11 -18.43 0.20
CA ARG A 86 8.96 -19.72 -0.47
C ARG A 86 10.14 -20.61 -0.17
N PHE A 87 9.85 -21.84 0.25
CA PHE A 87 10.83 -22.92 0.35
C PHE A 87 10.52 -23.99 -0.70
N LEU A 88 10.90 -25.23 -0.43
CA LEU A 88 10.78 -26.32 -1.40
C LEU A 88 9.36 -26.90 -1.39
N GLU A 89 8.72 -27.00 -0.22
CA GLU A 89 7.35 -27.53 -0.12
C GLU A 89 6.28 -26.50 -0.44
N GLY A 90 6.52 -25.22 -0.15
CA GLY A 90 5.56 -24.16 -0.44
C GLY A 90 5.87 -22.80 0.18
N TYR A 91 4.84 -21.96 0.23
CA TYR A 91 4.91 -20.62 0.81
C TYR A 91 4.58 -20.64 2.31
N TYR A 92 5.30 -19.81 3.03
CA TYR A 92 5.05 -19.48 4.43
C TYR A 92 4.77 -18.00 4.54
N ILE A 93 3.83 -17.64 5.41
CA ILE A 93 3.60 -16.26 5.83
C ILE A 93 4.35 -16.00 7.13
N VAL A 94 5.06 -14.87 7.20
CA VAL A 94 5.77 -14.42 8.40
C VAL A 94 4.98 -13.28 9.04
N LEU A 95 4.49 -13.51 10.25
CA LEU A 95 3.64 -12.60 11.02
C LEU A 95 4.35 -12.14 12.29
N ILE A 96 4.12 -10.88 12.66
CA ILE A 96 4.60 -10.31 13.93
C ILE A 96 3.55 -10.60 15.00
N THR A 97 3.86 -11.46 15.97
CA THR A 97 2.95 -11.86 17.05
C THR A 97 3.08 -10.97 18.28
N LYS A 98 4.29 -10.46 18.54
CA LYS A 98 4.54 -9.53 19.66
C LYS A 98 5.42 -8.38 19.21
N ARG A 99 5.18 -7.23 19.83
CA ARG A 99 5.94 -6.01 19.63
C ARG A 99 6.00 -5.21 20.91
N ARG A 100 7.04 -4.40 21.04
CA ARG A 100 7.22 -3.45 22.15
C ARG A 100 7.44 -2.04 21.60
N LYS A 101 6.73 -1.05 22.17
CA LYS A 101 7.01 0.36 21.86
C LYS A 101 8.34 0.75 22.47
N MET A 102 9.27 1.23 21.64
CA MET A 102 10.62 1.63 22.06
C MET A 102 10.79 3.14 22.13
N ALA A 103 10.16 3.87 21.21
CA ALA A 103 10.28 5.33 21.13
C ALA A 103 9.02 5.97 20.54
N ASP A 104 8.93 7.29 20.68
CA ASP A 104 7.96 8.14 20.02
C ASP A 104 8.70 9.35 19.45
N ILE A 105 8.60 9.57 18.15
CA ILE A 105 9.29 10.67 17.45
C ILE A 105 8.22 11.47 16.70
N GLY A 106 7.96 12.70 17.13
CA GLY A 106 7.01 13.59 16.45
C GLY A 106 5.58 13.03 16.35
N GLY A 107 5.15 12.21 17.31
CA GLY A 107 3.85 11.52 17.28
C GLY A 107 3.85 10.18 16.54
N HIS A 108 4.99 9.78 15.97
CA HIS A 108 5.17 8.47 15.36
C HIS A 108 5.76 7.49 16.38
N SER A 109 4.96 6.49 16.75
CA SER A 109 5.40 5.42 17.65
C SER A 109 6.26 4.39 16.91
N ILE A 110 7.47 4.16 17.41
CA ILE A 110 8.40 3.15 16.91
C ILE A 110 8.29 1.89 17.75
N TYR A 111 8.10 0.76 17.07
CA TYR A 111 7.94 -0.55 17.69
C TYR A 111 9.09 -1.46 17.31
N LYS A 112 9.62 -2.19 18.29
CA LYS A 112 10.52 -3.32 18.10
C LYS A 112 9.70 -4.60 17.98
N ILE A 113 10.08 -5.47 17.06
CA ILE A 113 9.52 -6.82 16.96
C ILE A 113 10.09 -7.66 18.10
N GLU A 114 9.23 -8.28 18.90
CA GLU A 114 9.66 -9.18 19.98
C GLU A 114 9.49 -10.64 19.62
N ASP A 115 8.48 -10.95 18.81
CA ASP A 115 8.17 -12.33 18.45
C ASP A 115 7.51 -12.37 17.07
N THR A 116 7.85 -13.42 16.33
CA THR A 116 7.35 -13.67 14.97
C THR A 116 6.90 -15.11 14.85
N SER A 117 5.79 -15.33 14.17
CA SER A 117 5.29 -16.65 13.84
C SER A 117 5.33 -16.87 12.34
N MET A 118 5.72 -18.07 11.95
CA MET A 118 5.82 -18.51 10.57
C MET A 118 4.78 -19.61 10.34
N ILE A 119 3.86 -19.40 9.39
CA ILE A 119 2.73 -20.30 9.14
C ILE A 119 2.80 -20.81 7.70
N TYR A 120 2.68 -22.11 7.53
CA TYR A 120 2.62 -22.75 6.21
C TYR A 120 1.28 -22.49 5.53
N ILE A 121 1.29 -22.07 4.26
CA ILE A 121 0.08 -21.64 3.54
C ILE A 121 -0.65 -22.82 2.88
N PRO A 122 -0.02 -23.62 2.00
CA PRO A 122 -0.71 -24.67 1.28
C PRO A 122 -1.39 -25.69 2.22
N ASN A 123 -2.51 -26.24 1.76
CA ASN A 123 -3.19 -27.31 2.50
C ASN A 123 -2.33 -28.60 2.47
N ASP A 124 -2.35 -29.37 3.55
CA ASP A 124 -1.71 -30.69 3.64
C ASP A 124 -2.16 -31.63 2.51
N SER A 125 -3.38 -31.51 2.00
CA SER A 125 -3.86 -32.35 0.88
C SER A 125 -3.15 -32.10 -0.46
N VAL A 126 -2.54 -30.93 -0.64
CA VAL A 126 -1.79 -30.56 -1.85
C VAL A 126 -0.29 -30.44 -1.58
N ARG A 127 0.14 -30.74 -0.35
CA ARG A 127 1.52 -30.59 0.09
C ARG A 127 2.40 -31.62 -0.62
N VAL A 128 3.43 -31.12 -1.29
CA VAL A 128 4.51 -31.95 -1.83
C VAL A 128 5.63 -31.93 -0.80
N THR A 129 5.93 -33.08 -0.21
CA THR A 129 6.97 -33.17 0.83
C THR A 129 8.36 -33.17 0.22
N HIS A 130 9.31 -32.51 0.89
CA HIS A 130 10.71 -32.46 0.47
C HIS A 130 11.64 -32.69 1.68
N PRO A 131 12.60 -33.63 1.61
CA PRO A 131 13.43 -34.01 2.75
C PRO A 131 14.25 -32.83 3.32
N ASP A 132 14.69 -31.90 2.47
CA ASP A 132 15.46 -30.73 2.89
C ASP A 132 14.64 -29.55 3.45
N GLU A 133 13.30 -29.62 3.44
CA GLU A 133 12.47 -28.48 3.86
C GLU A 133 12.78 -28.02 5.28
N ALA A 134 12.83 -28.97 6.22
CA ALA A 134 13.11 -28.69 7.62
C ALA A 134 14.49 -28.03 7.82
N ARG A 135 15.45 -28.32 6.94
CA ARG A 135 16.77 -27.68 6.96
C ARG A 135 16.68 -26.21 6.56
N TYR A 136 15.97 -25.88 5.48
CA TYR A 136 15.82 -24.49 5.05
C TYR A 136 15.00 -23.66 6.03
N VAL A 137 13.92 -24.22 6.56
CA VAL A 137 13.11 -23.56 7.60
C VAL A 137 13.96 -23.25 8.83
N ARG A 138 14.81 -24.19 9.28
CA ARG A 138 15.72 -23.97 10.41
C ARG A 138 16.76 -22.89 10.11
N ILE A 139 17.35 -22.89 8.90
CA ILE A 139 18.30 -21.85 8.50
C ILE A 139 17.64 -20.47 8.54
N PHE A 140 16.40 -20.36 8.05
CA PHE A 140 15.66 -19.10 8.10
C PHE A 140 15.32 -18.69 9.53
N GLN A 141 14.91 -19.63 10.39
CA GLN A 141 14.62 -19.38 11.81
C GLN A 141 15.85 -18.95 12.62
N ASN A 142 17.05 -19.29 12.19
CA ASN A 142 18.29 -18.80 12.81
C ASN A 142 18.51 -17.29 12.57
N VAL A 143 17.86 -16.70 11.56
CA VAL A 143 17.86 -15.25 11.37
C VAL A 143 16.92 -14.66 12.42
N ASP A 144 17.50 -14.02 13.43
CA ASP A 144 16.73 -13.46 14.53
C ASP A 144 15.99 -12.19 14.10
N LEU A 145 14.73 -12.37 13.69
CA LEU A 145 13.80 -11.28 13.37
C LEU A 145 13.38 -10.46 14.61
N SER A 146 13.66 -10.92 15.82
CA SER A 146 13.32 -10.23 17.07
C SER A 146 14.46 -9.36 17.63
N SER A 147 15.71 -9.64 17.26
CA SER A 147 16.85 -8.95 17.87
C SER A 147 16.88 -7.46 17.53
N ASN A 148 16.68 -7.08 16.27
CA ASN A 148 16.99 -5.72 15.78
C ASN A 148 16.02 -5.15 14.73
N PHE A 149 14.82 -5.71 14.58
CA PHE A 149 13.86 -5.18 13.62
C PHE A 149 12.90 -4.20 14.27
N TYR A 150 12.78 -3.04 13.63
CA TYR A 150 11.92 -1.94 14.07
C TYR A 150 10.97 -1.54 12.94
N PHE A 151 9.77 -1.13 13.31
CA PHE A 151 8.79 -0.60 12.38
C PHE A 151 7.93 0.47 13.03
N SER A 152 7.36 1.34 12.21
CA SER A 152 6.29 2.27 12.58
C SER A 152 5.14 2.09 11.59
N TYR A 153 3.91 2.28 12.07
CA TYR A 153 2.73 2.21 11.18
C TYR A 153 2.51 3.50 10.39
N SER A 154 3.05 4.62 10.87
CA SER A 154 2.79 5.95 10.32
C SER A 154 4.04 6.65 9.79
N TYR A 155 5.21 6.02 9.93
CA TYR A 155 6.49 6.60 9.51
C TYR A 155 7.38 5.53 8.88
N ASP A 156 8.05 5.87 7.79
CA ASP A 156 9.00 4.98 7.13
C ASP A 156 10.40 5.13 7.75
N LEU A 157 10.79 4.11 8.52
CA LEU A 157 12.08 4.04 9.21
C LEU A 157 13.23 3.61 8.29
N SER A 158 12.94 3.18 7.05
CA SER A 158 13.95 2.74 6.09
C SER A 158 14.77 3.92 5.54
N HIS A 159 14.23 5.13 5.68
CA HIS A 159 14.80 6.36 5.17
C HIS A 159 15.19 7.32 6.30
N SER A 160 16.18 8.18 6.03
CA SER A 160 16.55 9.25 6.95
C SER A 160 15.44 10.31 7.03
N LEU A 161 15.44 11.08 8.13
CA LEU A 161 14.50 12.19 8.29
C LEU A 161 14.60 13.20 7.13
N GLN A 162 15.82 13.53 6.73
CA GLN A 162 16.07 14.43 5.60
C GLN A 162 15.40 13.92 4.32
N TYR A 163 15.53 12.63 4.02
CA TYR A 163 14.92 12.05 2.83
C TYR A 163 13.38 12.11 2.90
N ASN A 164 12.80 11.72 4.03
CA ASN A 164 11.34 11.78 4.22
C ASN A 164 10.78 13.20 4.11
N LEU A 165 11.54 14.23 4.51
CA LEU A 165 11.15 15.63 4.32
C LEU A 165 11.22 16.07 2.86
N THR A 166 12.19 15.59 2.08
CA THR A 166 12.25 15.92 0.63
C THR A 166 11.10 15.31 -0.17
N LEU A 167 10.58 14.13 0.23
CA LEU A 167 9.37 13.56 -0.39
C LEU A 167 8.11 14.39 -0.11
N LEU A 168 8.06 15.14 0.99
CA LEU A 168 6.99 16.10 1.25
C LEU A 168 7.16 17.40 0.46
N GLN A 169 8.36 17.72 -0.03
CA GLN A 169 8.63 18.91 -0.85
C GLN A 169 8.30 18.71 -2.34
N ARG A 170 8.50 17.50 -2.89
CA ARG A 170 8.19 17.22 -4.30
C ARG A 170 6.76 17.54 -4.75
N PRO A 171 5.70 17.29 -3.95
CA PRO A 171 4.35 17.69 -4.31
C PRO A 171 4.19 19.21 -4.47
N TYR A 172 4.95 20.01 -3.73
CA TYR A 172 4.86 21.47 -3.78
C TYR A 172 5.60 22.04 -4.99
N GLU A 173 6.82 21.58 -5.27
CA GLU A 173 7.59 22.05 -6.44
C GLU A 173 6.96 21.66 -7.78
N LEU A 174 6.39 20.45 -7.89
CA LEU A 174 5.68 20.02 -9.10
C LEU A 174 4.35 20.76 -9.29
N TRP A 175 3.66 21.10 -8.20
CA TRP A 175 2.45 21.92 -8.26
C TRP A 175 2.75 23.37 -8.63
N LEU A 176 3.83 23.94 -8.10
CA LEU A 176 4.34 25.26 -8.50
C LEU A 176 4.81 25.30 -9.95
N SER A 177 5.54 24.27 -10.41
CA SER A 177 6.02 24.21 -11.80
C SER A 177 4.87 24.05 -12.80
N ALA A 178 3.83 23.27 -12.43
CA ALA A 178 2.63 23.11 -13.24
C ALA A 178 1.78 24.40 -13.28
N ALA A 179 1.72 25.13 -12.16
CA ALA A 179 1.05 26.43 -12.10
C ALA A 179 1.80 27.49 -12.94
N SER A 180 3.14 27.53 -12.90
CA SER A 180 3.93 28.46 -13.72
C SER A 180 3.84 28.15 -15.23
N SER A 181 3.73 26.88 -15.62
CA SER A 181 3.53 26.51 -17.04
C SER A 181 2.12 26.84 -17.56
N ALA A 182 1.12 26.89 -16.69
CA ALA A 182 -0.25 27.25 -17.07
C ALA A 182 -0.41 28.76 -17.30
N GLU A 183 0.43 29.59 -16.68
CA GLU A 183 0.42 31.05 -16.88
C GLU A 183 1.11 31.48 -18.18
N GLU A 184 2.10 30.73 -18.68
CA GLU A 184 2.75 31.00 -19.98
C GLU A 184 1.86 30.67 -21.19
N GLU A 185 0.98 29.66 -21.11
CA GLU A 185 0.07 29.32 -22.22
C GLU A 185 -1.10 30.31 -22.38
N VAL A 186 -1.41 31.12 -21.36
CA VAL A 186 -2.52 32.10 -21.44
C VAL A 186 -2.10 33.38 -22.16
N HIS A 187 -0.80 33.72 -22.20
CA HIS A 187 -0.33 34.97 -22.81
C HIS A 187 -0.02 34.90 -24.32
N THR A 188 0.00 33.70 -24.91
CA THR A 188 0.22 33.54 -26.37
C THR A 188 -1.08 33.44 -27.18
N ARG A 189 -2.25 33.45 -26.53
CA ARG A 189 -3.55 33.19 -27.19
C ARG A 189 -4.53 34.37 -27.24
N SER A 190 -4.12 35.60 -26.89
CA SER A 190 -5.02 36.76 -26.83
C SER A 190 -4.69 37.92 -27.79
N LYS A 191 -3.88 37.72 -28.84
CA LYS A 191 -3.63 38.75 -29.87
C LYS A 191 -3.67 38.18 -31.27
N GLN A 192 -4.84 37.75 -31.72
CA GLN A 192 -5.21 37.74 -33.13
C GLN A 192 -6.72 37.58 -33.23
N ASP A 193 -7.38 38.72 -33.45
CA ASP A 193 -8.68 38.92 -34.10
C ASP A 193 -9.43 40.06 -33.41
N SER A 194 -9.06 41.29 -33.78
CA SER A 194 -10.01 42.40 -33.76
C SER A 194 -9.85 43.15 -35.07
N PHE A 195 -10.85 42.97 -35.91
CA PHE A 195 -11.05 43.62 -37.20
C PHE A 195 -11.34 45.12 -37.02
N ASP A 196 -10.82 45.91 -37.96
CA ASP A 196 -10.83 47.37 -38.09
C ASP A 196 -12.21 47.99 -38.33
N ILE A 197 -12.45 49.18 -37.78
CA ILE A 197 -13.57 50.10 -38.11
C ILE A 197 -13.08 51.55 -37.92
N PHE A 198 -13.01 52.33 -39.02
CA PHE A 198 -12.53 53.74 -39.17
C PHE A 198 -11.01 53.94 -39.07
N GLU A 199 -10.26 54.58 -39.98
CA GLU A 199 -10.53 55.43 -41.15
C GLU A 199 -9.28 55.37 -42.07
N ASP A 200 -9.49 55.15 -43.37
CA ASP A 200 -8.53 55.41 -44.44
C ASP A 200 -9.09 56.59 -45.25
N GLU A 201 -8.45 57.75 -45.18
CA GLU A 201 -8.58 58.83 -46.16
C GLU A 201 -7.27 59.61 -46.16
N GLY A 202 -6.31 59.12 -46.95
CA GLY A 202 -5.12 59.85 -47.33
C GLY A 202 -5.24 60.44 -48.74
N LEU A 203 -4.82 61.72 -48.82
CA LEU A 203 -4.16 62.44 -49.94
C LEU A 203 -5.01 63.49 -50.69
N PRO A 204 -4.38 64.54 -51.30
CA PRO A 204 -2.93 64.81 -51.47
C PRO A 204 -2.52 66.22 -50.96
N THR A 205 -1.24 66.60 -50.81
CA THR A 205 -0.44 67.29 -51.86
C THR A 205 0.90 67.81 -51.30
N GLN A 206 1.94 67.73 -52.15
CA GLN A 206 3.19 68.51 -52.31
C GLN A 206 3.74 69.46 -51.22
N GLY A 207 5.08 69.42 -51.06
CA GLY A 207 5.90 70.64 -50.93
C GLY A 207 7.14 70.56 -50.02
N ASP A 208 8.33 70.58 -50.64
CA ASP A 208 9.57 71.30 -50.24
C ASP A 208 10.32 70.96 -48.93
N THR A 209 11.52 70.35 -48.97
CA THR A 209 12.90 70.84 -49.25
C THR A 209 13.68 71.47 -48.06
N CYS A 210 14.98 71.10 -48.01
CA CYS A 210 16.11 71.68 -47.26
C CYS A 210 16.14 71.43 -45.73
N GLY A 211 17.24 71.07 -45.06
CA GLY A 211 18.66 71.13 -45.38
C GLY A 211 19.41 72.05 -44.38
N THR A 212 20.35 71.46 -43.63
CA THR A 212 21.55 72.07 -42.98
C THR A 212 21.48 72.80 -41.62
N GLY A 213 22.55 72.57 -40.82
CA GLY A 213 23.02 73.36 -39.66
C GLY A 213 23.26 72.50 -38.41
N SER A 214 24.39 71.79 -38.24
CA SER A 214 25.72 72.24 -37.71
C SER A 214 25.73 72.85 -36.30
N CYS A 215 26.62 72.26 -35.48
CA CYS A 215 27.19 72.66 -34.18
C CYS A 215 26.36 72.39 -32.92
#